data_AF-A0A7Y6ZWQ6-F1
#
_entry.id   AF-A0A7Y6ZWQ6-F1
#
_cell.length_a   1.000
_cell.length_b   1.000
_cell.length_c   1.000
_cell.angle_alpha   90.00
_cell.angle_beta   90.00
_cell.angle_gamma   90.00
#
_symmetry.space_group_name_H-M   'P 1'
#
loop_
_entity.id
_entity.type
_entity.pdbx_description
1 polymer ?
#
loop_
_entity_poly.entity_id
_entity_poly.type
_entity_poly.pdbx_seq_one_letter_code
_entity_poly.pdbx_strand_id
1 'polypeptide(L)'
;MKNNQANGAGLSALIRSTLFVRNRKRAKLFYRALGFSQLYFEGVLEHPSASAVLGLTDVISYPVSILKTPGPNVGMLGLFELPESDNAVPSRTGPAAVGESALVFYVRDFDSVLPRLKAAGATWLPATTTFELGHFKHREICLRDCDGFLVNLIERQPEDQFLTGPELDFTPLDNEV
;
A
#
# COMPACT_ATOMS: atom_id res chain seq x y z
N MET A 1 4.90 2.18 39.18
CA MET A 1 4.22 3.42 38.75
C MET A 1 4.12 3.38 37.24
N LYS A 2 2.92 3.22 36.69
CA LYS A 2 2.67 3.30 35.24
C LYS A 2 2.48 4.78 34.91
N ASN A 3 3.42 5.37 34.19
CA ASN A 3 3.23 6.72 33.67
C ASN A 3 2.17 6.67 32.56
N ASN A 4 0.96 7.05 32.96
CA ASN A 4 -0.12 7.45 32.07
C ASN A 4 0.22 8.86 31.56
N GLN A 5 0.83 8.97 30.39
CA GLN A 5 0.71 10.17 29.58
C GLN A 5 -0.36 9.89 28.52
N ALA A 6 -1.57 10.34 28.79
CA ALA A 6 -2.62 10.45 27.80
C ALA A 6 -2.45 11.78 27.05
N ASN A 7 -2.47 11.74 25.72
CA ASN A 7 -3.40 12.51 24.87
C ASN A 7 -2.87 12.63 23.44
N GLY A 8 -3.11 11.59 22.65
CA GLY A 8 -3.29 11.69 21.20
C GLY A 8 -4.57 10.93 20.88
N ALA A 9 -5.41 11.44 19.99
CA ALA A 9 -6.73 10.87 19.65
C ALA A 9 -6.69 9.33 19.56
N GLY A 10 -7.77 8.64 19.97
CA GLY A 10 -7.89 7.17 20.01
C GLY A 10 -7.86 6.47 18.64
N LEU A 11 -6.96 6.86 17.75
CA LEU A 11 -6.76 6.36 16.40
C LEU A 11 -5.42 5.64 16.34
N SER A 12 -5.43 4.40 15.85
CA SER A 12 -4.18 3.67 15.58
C SER A 12 -3.50 4.17 14.30
N ALA A 13 -2.25 3.77 14.10
CA ALA A 13 -1.65 3.79 12.77
C ALA A 13 -2.51 3.01 11.76
N LEU A 14 -2.31 3.27 10.46
CA LEU A 14 -2.98 2.53 9.40
C LEU A 14 -2.63 1.04 9.49
N ILE A 15 -3.63 0.22 9.79
CA ILE A 15 -3.44 -1.23 9.99
C ILE A 15 -3.34 -1.96 8.66
N ARG A 16 -4.19 -1.60 7.68
CA ARG A 16 -4.26 -2.28 6.38
C ARG A 16 -4.86 -1.38 5.31
N SER A 17 -4.28 -1.43 4.11
CA SER A 17 -4.96 -1.01 2.87
C SER A 17 -5.58 -2.23 2.20
N THR A 18 -6.88 -2.17 1.91
CA THR A 18 -7.57 -3.23 1.15
C THR A 18 -7.64 -2.83 -0.32
N LEU A 19 -7.15 -3.71 -1.18
CA LEU A 19 -7.20 -3.61 -2.62
C LEU A 19 -8.23 -4.60 -3.15
N PHE A 20 -9.21 -4.09 -3.88
CA PHE A 20 -10.17 -4.92 -4.62
C PHE A 20 -9.56 -5.24 -5.98
N VAL A 21 -9.17 -6.50 -6.18
CA VAL A 21 -8.32 -6.94 -7.29
C VAL A 21 -9.09 -7.87 -8.21
N ARG A 22 -8.76 -7.87 -9.51
CA ARG A 22 -9.39 -8.80 -10.47
C ARG A 22 -8.88 -10.22 -10.33
N ASN A 23 -7.62 -10.36 -9.89
CA ASN A 23 -6.99 -11.67 -9.74
C ASN A 23 -6.05 -11.66 -8.53
N ARG A 24 -6.51 -12.22 -7.42
CA ARG A 24 -5.78 -12.29 -6.15
C ARG A 24 -4.45 -13.01 -6.28
N LYS A 25 -4.37 -14.04 -7.12
CA LYS A 25 -3.12 -14.79 -7.31
C LYS A 25 -2.05 -13.90 -7.96
N ARG A 26 -2.41 -13.16 -9.02
CA ARG A 26 -1.50 -12.19 -9.68
C ARG A 26 -1.09 -11.07 -8.74
N ALA A 27 -2.04 -10.45 -8.04
CA ALA A 27 -1.74 -9.41 -7.06
C ALA A 27 -0.83 -9.95 -5.94
N LYS A 28 -1.09 -11.16 -5.43
CA LYS A 28 -0.24 -11.79 -4.41
C LYS A 28 1.18 -12.04 -4.90
N LEU A 29 1.36 -12.44 -6.17
CA LEU A 29 2.69 -12.59 -6.77
C LEU A 29 3.41 -11.23 -6.86
N PHE A 30 2.70 -10.18 -7.30
CA PHE A 30 3.24 -8.83 -7.37
C PHE A 30 3.72 -8.32 -6.02
N TYR A 31 2.87 -8.35 -4.99
CA TYR A 31 3.25 -7.84 -3.66
C TYR A 31 4.27 -8.72 -2.94
N ARG A 32 4.34 -10.02 -3.26
CA ARG A 32 5.47 -10.86 -2.83
C ARG A 32 6.78 -10.46 -3.50
N ALA A 33 6.75 -10.15 -4.80
CA ALA A 33 7.92 -9.63 -5.51
C ALA A 33 8.40 -8.29 -4.93
N LEU A 34 7.46 -7.45 -4.44
CA LEU A 34 7.79 -6.21 -3.74
C LEU A 34 8.50 -6.47 -2.39
N GLY A 35 8.08 -7.48 -1.65
CA GLY A 35 8.73 -7.85 -0.37
C GLY A 35 7.78 -8.31 0.73
N PHE A 36 6.48 -8.39 0.49
CA PHE A 36 5.53 -8.96 1.45
C PHE A 36 5.72 -10.47 1.57
N SER A 37 6.46 -10.90 2.60
CA SER A 37 6.89 -12.29 2.76
C SER A 37 5.98 -13.15 3.65
N GLN A 38 5.12 -12.53 4.46
CA GLN A 38 4.24 -13.23 5.39
C GLN A 38 2.78 -13.12 4.99
N LEU A 39 2.01 -14.15 5.37
CA LEU A 39 0.57 -14.21 5.23
C LEU A 39 -0.05 -14.04 6.61
N TYR A 40 -0.86 -13.01 6.78
CA TYR A 40 -1.65 -12.80 7.99
C TYR A 40 -2.95 -13.63 7.97
N PHE A 41 -3.59 -13.70 6.80
CA PHE A 41 -4.82 -14.46 6.61
C PHE A 41 -4.99 -14.89 5.15
N GLU A 42 -5.54 -16.07 4.90
CA GLU A 42 -6.00 -16.53 3.59
C GLU A 42 -7.24 -17.39 3.76
N GLY A 43 -8.24 -17.17 2.93
CA GLY A 43 -9.49 -17.89 3.00
C GLY A 43 -10.54 -17.29 2.07
N VAL A 44 -11.78 -17.73 2.27
CA VAL A 44 -12.97 -17.17 1.63
C VAL A 44 -13.78 -16.50 2.73
N LEU A 45 -14.22 -15.26 2.51
CA LEU A 45 -15.15 -14.60 3.40
C LEU A 45 -16.56 -14.92 2.94
N GLU A 46 -17.33 -15.62 3.77
CA GLU A 46 -18.67 -16.12 3.44
C GLU A 46 -19.76 -15.56 4.36
N HIS A 47 -19.38 -15.02 5.52
CA HIS A 47 -20.35 -14.50 6.49
C HIS A 47 -21.02 -13.22 5.96
N PRO A 48 -22.34 -13.04 6.10
CA PRO A 48 -23.07 -11.87 5.58
C PRO A 48 -22.49 -10.51 5.96
N SER A 49 -21.88 -10.41 7.15
CA SER A 49 -21.22 -9.16 7.60
C SER A 49 -20.07 -8.72 6.69
N ALA A 50 -19.42 -9.63 5.98
CA ALA A 50 -18.35 -9.31 5.04
C ALA A 50 -18.86 -8.53 3.83
N SER A 51 -20.04 -8.89 3.32
CA SER A 51 -20.71 -8.11 2.26
C SER A 51 -21.28 -6.80 2.80
N ALA A 52 -21.90 -6.84 3.98
CA ALA A 52 -22.52 -5.67 4.59
C ALA A 52 -21.53 -4.54 4.89
N VAL A 53 -20.32 -4.85 5.37
CA VAL A 53 -19.29 -3.82 5.64
C VAL A 53 -18.77 -3.15 4.36
N LEU A 54 -18.90 -3.83 3.21
CA LEU A 54 -18.57 -3.28 1.89
C LEU A 54 -19.74 -2.50 1.26
N GLY A 55 -20.90 -2.45 1.93
CA GLY A 55 -22.11 -1.82 1.41
C GLY A 55 -22.79 -2.62 0.29
N LEU A 56 -22.50 -3.92 0.16
CA LEU A 56 -23.13 -4.78 -0.83
C LEU A 56 -24.50 -5.24 -0.32
N THR A 57 -25.50 -5.19 -1.20
CA THR A 57 -26.87 -5.63 -0.90
C THR A 57 -27.00 -7.15 -0.88
N ASP A 58 -26.24 -7.83 -1.74
CA ASP A 58 -26.22 -9.28 -1.83
C ASP A 58 -25.12 -9.86 -0.95
N VAL A 59 -25.42 -10.99 -0.29
CA VAL A 59 -24.42 -11.77 0.43
C VAL A 59 -23.59 -12.54 -0.60
N ILE A 60 -22.35 -12.12 -0.78
CA ILE A 60 -21.42 -12.73 -1.71
C ILE A 60 -20.21 -13.33 -0.96
N SER A 61 -19.84 -14.55 -1.37
CA SER A 61 -18.59 -15.17 -0.91
C SER A 61 -17.44 -14.77 -1.82
N TYR A 62 -16.30 -14.37 -1.25
CA TYR A 62 -15.14 -13.97 -2.05
C TYR A 62 -13.81 -14.35 -1.40
N PRO A 63 -12.81 -14.78 -2.20
CA PRO A 63 -11.51 -15.15 -1.70
C PRO A 63 -10.68 -13.92 -1.31
N VAL A 64 -9.90 -14.05 -0.23
CA VAL A 64 -9.07 -12.99 0.30
C VAL A 64 -7.66 -13.47 0.67
N SER A 65 -6.70 -12.55 0.64
CA SER A 65 -5.38 -12.73 1.23
C SER A 65 -4.94 -11.46 1.93
N ILE A 66 -4.44 -11.56 3.15
CA ILE A 66 -3.84 -10.43 3.85
C ILE A 66 -2.35 -10.69 3.95
N LEU A 67 -1.57 -9.85 3.30
CA LEU A 67 -0.12 -9.91 3.24
C LEU A 67 0.48 -8.93 4.25
N LYS A 68 1.62 -9.30 4.83
CA LYS A 68 2.40 -8.42 5.70
C LYS A 68 3.91 -8.66 5.56
N THR A 69 4.70 -7.71 6.02
CA THR A 69 6.12 -7.91 6.32
C THR A 69 6.27 -8.50 7.74
N PRO A 70 7.41 -9.11 8.07
CA PRO A 70 7.71 -9.51 9.45
C PRO A 70 7.62 -8.31 10.41
N GLY A 71 7.13 -8.55 11.63
CA GLY A 71 6.97 -7.51 12.64
C GLY A 71 5.51 -7.23 13.03
N PRO A 72 5.18 -6.01 13.49
CA PRO A 72 3.83 -5.64 13.94
C PRO A 72 2.75 -5.79 12.86
N ASN A 73 1.49 -5.87 13.28
CA ASN A 73 0.33 -5.94 12.37
C ASN A 73 -0.11 -4.53 11.94
N VAL A 74 0.75 -3.83 11.22
CA VAL A 74 0.50 -2.49 10.65
C VAL A 74 0.97 -2.45 9.19
N GLY A 75 0.44 -1.53 8.38
CA GLY A 75 0.84 -1.41 6.97
C GLY A 75 0.58 -2.67 6.12
N MET A 76 -0.41 -3.48 6.50
CA MET A 76 -0.73 -4.73 5.79
C MET A 76 -1.45 -4.45 4.47
N LEU A 77 -1.41 -5.41 3.54
CA LEU A 77 -2.17 -5.36 2.29
C LEU A 77 -3.23 -6.44 2.25
N GLY A 78 -4.50 -6.06 2.20
CA GLY A 78 -5.61 -6.96 1.91
C GLY A 78 -5.85 -7.05 0.41
N LEU A 79 -5.86 -8.25 -0.15
CA LEU A 79 -6.15 -8.53 -1.55
C LEU A 79 -7.49 -9.26 -1.63
N PHE A 80 -8.54 -8.54 -2.04
CA PHE A 80 -9.92 -9.01 -2.03
C PHE A 80 -10.37 -9.15 -3.48
N GLU A 81 -10.63 -10.37 -3.92
CA GLU A 81 -11.11 -10.64 -5.29
C GLU A 81 -12.63 -10.77 -5.26
N LEU A 82 -13.30 -9.61 -5.39
CA LEU A 82 -14.75 -9.58 -5.51
C LEU A 82 -15.19 -10.21 -6.83
N PRO A 83 -16.41 -10.78 -6.91
CA PRO A 83 -16.99 -11.21 -8.17
C PRO A 83 -16.96 -10.09 -9.20
N GLU A 84 -16.80 -10.46 -10.46
CA GLU A 84 -16.83 -9.51 -11.56
C GLU A 84 -18.15 -8.74 -11.58
N SER A 85 -18.07 -7.44 -11.80
CA SER A 85 -19.20 -6.52 -11.79
C SER A 85 -19.08 -5.57 -12.97
N ASP A 86 -20.22 -5.23 -13.58
CA ASP A 86 -20.30 -4.22 -14.63
C ASP A 86 -19.78 -2.84 -14.18
N ASN A 87 -19.68 -2.60 -12.87
CA ASN A 87 -19.19 -1.37 -12.28
C ASN A 87 -17.68 -1.39 -11.92
N ALA A 88 -16.92 -2.35 -12.45
CA ALA A 88 -15.48 -2.43 -12.19
C ALA A 88 -14.75 -1.16 -12.69
N VAL A 89 -14.01 -0.51 -11.80
CA VAL A 89 -13.18 0.65 -12.17
C VAL A 89 -12.10 0.20 -13.16
N PRO A 90 -11.99 0.82 -14.35
CA PRO A 90 -10.97 0.45 -15.33
C PRO A 90 -9.55 0.50 -14.74
N SER A 91 -8.71 -0.46 -15.12
CA SER A 91 -7.29 -0.43 -14.75
C SER A 91 -6.65 0.84 -15.28
N ARG A 92 -5.96 1.55 -14.40
CA ARG A 92 -5.29 2.80 -14.75
C ARG A 92 -3.87 2.53 -15.25
N THR A 93 -3.47 3.30 -16.24
CA THR A 93 -2.13 3.30 -16.82
C THR A 93 -1.54 4.69 -16.76
N GLY A 94 -0.22 4.81 -16.62
CA GLY A 94 0.44 6.11 -16.65
C GLY A 94 0.45 6.83 -15.29
N PRO A 95 0.67 8.16 -15.30
CA PRO A 95 0.94 8.96 -14.10
C PRO A 95 -0.24 9.02 -13.14
N ALA A 96 0.01 9.54 -11.92
CA ALA A 96 -1.00 9.75 -10.90
C ALA A 96 -2.12 10.68 -11.39
N ALA A 97 -3.35 10.45 -10.91
CA ALA A 97 -4.48 11.34 -11.16
C ALA A 97 -5.06 11.90 -9.86
N VAL A 98 -5.73 13.05 -9.96
CA VAL A 98 -6.43 13.68 -8.83
C VAL A 98 -7.46 12.71 -8.24
N GLY A 99 -7.47 12.59 -6.92
CA GLY A 99 -8.37 11.70 -6.17
C GLY A 99 -7.89 10.25 -6.05
N GLU A 100 -6.72 9.90 -6.61
CA GLU A 100 -6.10 8.59 -6.39
C GLU A 100 -5.28 8.53 -5.10
N SER A 101 -5.20 7.34 -4.52
CA SER A 101 -4.26 7.02 -3.44
C SER A 101 -3.02 6.32 -4.01
N ALA A 102 -1.85 6.64 -3.46
CA ALA A 102 -0.62 5.88 -3.68
C ALA A 102 -0.31 4.98 -2.48
N LEU A 103 0.11 3.75 -2.75
CA LEU A 103 0.72 2.89 -1.73
C LEU A 103 2.22 3.19 -1.69
N VAL A 104 2.70 3.80 -0.61
CA VAL A 104 4.10 4.25 -0.49
C VAL A 104 4.90 3.23 0.31
N PHE A 105 6.05 2.82 -0.22
CA PHE A 105 6.95 1.87 0.44
C PHE A 105 8.41 2.29 0.33
N TYR A 106 9.17 1.97 1.37
CA TYR A 106 10.63 2.01 1.34
C TYR A 106 11.17 0.67 0.82
N VAL A 107 12.13 0.75 -0.09
CA VAL A 107 12.86 -0.42 -0.60
C VAL A 107 14.35 -0.12 -0.59
N ARG A 108 15.19 -1.11 -0.25
CA ARG A 108 16.64 -0.85 -0.10
C ARG A 108 17.35 -0.51 -1.40
N ASP A 109 16.90 -1.12 -2.50
CA ASP A 109 17.61 -1.11 -3.77
C ASP A 109 16.63 -1.35 -4.94
N PHE A 110 16.58 -0.40 -5.86
CA PHE A 110 15.78 -0.46 -7.07
C PHE A 110 16.32 -1.46 -8.09
N ASP A 111 17.62 -1.68 -8.16
CA ASP A 111 18.22 -2.54 -9.19
C ASP A 111 17.79 -4.00 -8.98
N SER A 112 17.58 -4.42 -7.74
CA SER A 112 16.99 -5.73 -7.42
C SER A 112 15.46 -5.77 -7.44
N VAL A 113 14.77 -4.69 -7.10
CA VAL A 113 13.30 -4.69 -6.95
C VAL A 113 12.59 -4.48 -8.28
N LEU A 114 12.99 -3.50 -9.08
CA LEU A 114 12.25 -3.10 -10.28
C LEU A 114 12.17 -4.22 -11.34
N PRO A 115 13.23 -5.01 -11.62
CA PRO A 115 13.12 -6.14 -12.54
C PRO A 115 12.10 -7.20 -12.06
N ARG A 116 12.02 -7.44 -10.75
CA ARG A 116 11.06 -8.40 -10.17
C ARG A 116 9.62 -7.89 -10.29
N LEU A 117 9.39 -6.61 -10.06
CA LEU A 117 8.06 -6.00 -10.22
C LEU A 117 7.61 -5.99 -11.68
N LYS A 118 8.53 -5.69 -12.61
CA LYS A 118 8.27 -5.79 -14.05
C LYS A 118 7.88 -7.23 -14.43
N ALA A 119 8.65 -8.22 -13.99
CA ALA A 119 8.35 -9.64 -14.22
C ALA A 119 7.02 -10.07 -13.57
N ALA A 120 6.64 -9.46 -12.44
CA ALA A 120 5.38 -9.74 -11.75
C ALA A 120 4.17 -8.96 -12.30
N GLY A 121 4.35 -8.18 -13.37
CA GLY A 121 3.25 -7.56 -14.11
C GLY A 121 3.02 -6.08 -13.80
N ALA A 122 4.04 -5.32 -13.39
CA ALA A 122 3.95 -3.86 -13.38
C ALA A 122 3.57 -3.33 -14.78
N THR A 123 2.54 -2.49 -14.86
CA THR A 123 1.94 -2.06 -16.14
C THR A 123 2.43 -0.68 -16.60
N TRP A 124 2.93 0.14 -15.69
CA TRP A 124 3.59 1.41 -15.98
C TRP A 124 4.76 1.57 -15.02
N LEU A 125 5.97 1.71 -15.55
CA LEU A 125 7.23 1.72 -14.80
C LEU A 125 8.23 2.65 -15.49
N PRO A 126 8.15 3.97 -15.24
CA PRO A 126 9.07 4.95 -15.82
C PRO A 126 10.51 4.78 -15.27
N ALA A 127 11.44 5.61 -15.72
CA ALA A 127 12.75 5.70 -15.08
C ALA A 127 12.62 6.25 -13.65
N THR A 128 13.54 5.85 -12.77
CA THR A 128 13.64 6.42 -11.42
C THR A 128 14.07 7.88 -11.49
N THR A 129 13.51 8.71 -10.61
CA THR A 129 13.84 10.12 -10.50
C THR A 129 14.56 10.39 -9.19
N THR A 130 15.55 11.28 -9.17
CA THR A 130 16.07 11.81 -7.92
C THR A 130 15.11 12.88 -7.41
N PHE A 131 14.45 12.61 -6.30
CA PHE A 131 13.64 13.58 -5.59
C PHE A 131 14.54 14.37 -4.63
N GLU A 132 14.43 15.69 -4.64
CA GLU A 132 15.23 16.59 -3.81
C GLU A 132 14.31 17.47 -2.97
N LEU A 133 14.49 17.42 -1.64
CA LEU A 133 13.80 18.30 -0.69
C LEU A 133 14.82 18.92 0.27
N GLY A 134 15.26 20.14 -0.05
CA GLY A 134 16.27 20.85 0.74
C GLY A 134 17.59 20.07 0.81
N HIS A 135 17.92 19.56 2.00
CA HIS A 135 19.13 18.79 2.25
C HIS A 135 18.98 17.28 2.07
N PHE A 136 17.76 16.80 1.74
CA PHE A 136 17.49 15.39 1.50
C PHE A 136 17.39 15.10 0.01
N LYS A 137 18.03 14.01 -0.43
CA LYS A 137 17.96 13.50 -1.80
C LYS A 137 17.82 11.99 -1.76
N HIS A 138 16.83 11.46 -2.46
CA HIS A 138 16.62 10.02 -2.62
C HIS A 138 16.15 9.69 -4.03
N ARG A 139 16.29 8.42 -4.43
CA ARG A 139 15.68 7.93 -5.66
C ARG A 139 14.24 7.53 -5.38
N GLU A 140 13.33 7.93 -6.24
CA GLU A 140 11.89 7.67 -6.12
C GLU A 140 11.29 7.26 -7.46
N ILE A 141 10.26 6.44 -7.43
CA ILE A 141 9.51 6.03 -8.61
C ILE A 141 8.05 5.71 -8.26
N CYS A 142 7.13 6.28 -9.04
CA CYS A 142 5.75 5.84 -9.11
C CYS A 142 5.56 4.82 -10.23
N LEU A 143 4.83 3.76 -9.96
CA LEU A 143 4.52 2.68 -10.90
C LEU A 143 3.08 2.17 -10.70
N ARG A 144 2.57 1.42 -11.68
CA ARG A 144 1.26 0.75 -11.60
C ARG A 144 1.46 -0.74 -11.37
N ASP A 145 0.72 -1.31 -10.41
CA ASP A 145 0.71 -2.75 -10.17
C ASP A 145 -0.01 -3.53 -11.30
N CYS A 146 -0.30 -4.81 -11.06
CA CYS A 146 -0.98 -5.67 -12.04
C CYS A 146 -2.45 -5.32 -12.28
N ASP A 147 -3.09 -4.51 -11.42
CA ASP A 147 -4.48 -4.09 -11.53
C ASP A 147 -4.62 -2.57 -11.80
N GLY A 148 -3.52 -1.81 -11.76
CA GLY A 148 -3.47 -0.37 -12.02
C GLY A 148 -3.43 0.50 -10.75
N PHE A 149 -3.24 -0.09 -9.58
CA PHE A 149 -3.01 0.66 -8.34
C PHE A 149 -1.69 1.40 -8.39
N LEU A 150 -1.69 2.66 -7.94
CA LEU A 150 -0.49 3.47 -7.87
C LEU A 150 0.37 3.02 -6.69
N VAL A 151 1.61 2.63 -6.98
CA VAL A 151 2.62 2.28 -5.98
C VAL A 151 3.76 3.27 -6.10
N ASN A 152 4.15 3.89 -4.99
CA ASN A 152 5.30 4.77 -4.91
C ASN A 152 6.41 4.07 -4.12
N LEU A 153 7.60 3.97 -4.71
CA LEU A 153 8.77 3.38 -4.08
C LEU A 153 9.83 4.45 -3.85
N ILE A 154 10.38 4.47 -2.65
CA ILE A 154 11.46 5.34 -2.23
C ILE A 154 12.65 4.44 -1.89
N GLU A 155 13.81 4.69 -2.49
CA GLU A 155 15.03 3.93 -2.23
C GLU A 155 15.62 4.33 -0.88
N ARG A 156 15.35 3.53 0.16
CA ARG A 156 15.70 3.77 1.57
C ARG A 156 15.68 2.49 2.39
N GLN A 157 16.28 2.53 3.58
CA GLN A 157 16.17 1.46 4.57
C GLN A 157 14.71 1.28 5.03
N PRO A 158 14.07 0.10 4.84
CA PRO A 158 12.68 -0.11 5.26
C PRO A 158 12.44 0.10 6.76
N GLU A 159 13.47 -0.05 7.59
CA GLU A 159 13.41 0.18 9.03
C GLU A 159 13.10 1.65 9.38
N ASP A 160 13.42 2.58 8.48
CA ASP A 160 13.19 4.01 8.69
C ASP A 160 11.70 4.37 8.78
N GLN A 161 10.79 3.46 8.37
CA GLN A 161 9.36 3.61 8.58
C GLN A 161 8.96 3.68 10.07
N PHE A 162 9.86 3.29 10.99
CA PHE A 162 9.64 3.29 12.43
C PHE A 162 10.30 4.49 13.14
N LEU A 163 10.88 5.43 12.39
CA LEU A 163 11.39 6.66 12.98
C LEU A 163 10.24 7.43 13.66
N THR A 164 10.50 7.95 14.85
CA THR A 164 9.48 8.59 15.70
C THR A 164 9.48 10.11 15.60
N GLY A 165 10.48 10.69 14.94
CA GLY A 165 10.57 12.12 14.64
C GLY A 165 10.36 12.39 13.15
N PRO A 166 10.01 13.61 12.76
CA PRO A 166 9.92 13.97 11.35
C PRO A 166 11.33 13.96 10.71
N GLU A 167 11.39 13.72 9.41
CA GLU A 167 12.65 13.73 8.65
C GLU A 167 13.24 15.15 8.53
N LEU A 168 12.37 16.15 8.60
CA LEU A 168 12.69 17.57 8.65
C LEU A 168 11.99 18.16 9.88
N ASP A 169 12.63 19.10 10.56
CA ASP A 169 11.90 19.96 11.49
C ASP A 169 10.81 20.68 10.69
N PHE A 170 9.56 20.34 10.96
CA PHE A 170 8.43 20.98 10.32
C PHE A 170 8.43 22.45 10.77
N THR A 171 8.85 23.33 9.87
CA THR A 171 8.56 24.76 10.00
C THR A 171 7.21 24.95 9.33
N PRO A 172 6.12 25.23 10.08
CA PRO A 172 4.85 25.56 9.46
C PRO A 172 5.08 26.70 8.45
N LEU A 173 4.55 26.54 7.25
CA LEU A 173 4.43 27.69 6.34
C LEU A 173 3.54 28.70 7.07
N ASP A 174 4.02 29.93 7.19
CA ASP A 174 3.53 30.98 8.08
C ASP A 174 2.01 31.00 8.30
N ASN A 175 1.62 31.10 9.58
CA ASN A 175 0.33 31.58 10.11
C ASN A 175 -0.81 31.73 9.08
N GLU A 176 -1.57 30.66 8.82
CA GLU A 176 -2.98 30.82 8.48
C GLU A 176 -3.82 30.72 9.76
N VAL A 177 -4.60 31.77 9.97
CA VAL A 177 -5.43 32.14 11.13
C VAL A 177 -6.37 31.02 11.59
#